data_AF-A0A1H6SYY8-F1
#
_entry.id   AF-A0A1H6SYY8-F1
#
_cell.length_a   1.000
_cell.length_b   1.000
_cell.length_c   1.000
_cell.angle_alpha   90.00
_cell.angle_beta   90.00
_cell.angle_gamma   90.00
#
_symmetry.space_group_name_H-M   'P 1'
#
loop_
_entity.id
_entity.type
_entity.pdbx_description
1 polymer ?
#
loop_
_entity_poly.entity_id
_entity_poly.type
_entity_poly.pdbx_seq_one_letter_code
_entity_poly.pdbx_strand_id
1 'polypeptide(L)'
;MMSPGTYLNKRRVAAGLSIIDVAALVNTSPRLGGIDKVAWIDRIEKDIAALSPDVVAALSDVFRFSRRVLEQLITIRSYGPSAVQHAPQLCLICGCSQNDACFTGEATCGWASDDVCTACAPKSLSIKES
;
A
#
# COMPACT_ATOMS: atom_id res chain seq x y z
N MET A 1 -13.18 4.61 -2.55
CA MET A 1 -12.35 4.36 -1.35
C MET A 1 -11.39 3.22 -1.66
N MET A 2 -10.14 3.32 -1.23
CA MET A 2 -9.12 2.30 -1.48
C MET A 2 -9.38 1.05 -0.63
N SER A 3 -9.26 -0.15 -1.22
CA SER A 3 -9.35 -1.41 -0.48
C SER A 3 -8.00 -1.78 0.18
N PRO A 4 -7.98 -2.69 1.17
CA PRO A 4 -6.74 -3.20 1.76
C PRO A 4 -5.75 -3.77 0.73
N GLY A 5 -6.23 -4.61 -0.19
CA GLY A 5 -5.41 -5.19 -1.25
C GLY A 5 -4.85 -4.14 -2.20
N THR A 6 -5.70 -3.18 -2.62
CA THR A 6 -5.26 -2.05 -3.47
C THR A 6 -4.20 -1.22 -2.76
N TYR A 7 -4.35 -0.98 -1.46
CA TYR A 7 -3.37 -0.24 -0.67
C TYR A 7 -2.00 -0.94 -0.67
N LEU A 8 -1.95 -2.25 -0.41
CA LEU A 8 -0.71 -3.02 -0.45
C LEU A 8 -0.07 -3.01 -1.83
N ASN A 9 -0.85 -3.18 -2.90
CA ASN A 9 -0.37 -3.07 -4.28
C ASN A 9 0.31 -1.72 -4.54
N LYS A 10 -0.34 -0.62 -4.14
CA LYS A 10 0.17 0.74 -4.35
C LYS A 10 1.47 0.98 -3.58
N ARG A 11 1.56 0.51 -2.33
CA ARG A 11 2.79 0.61 -1.53
C ARG A 11 3.93 -0.22 -2.11
N ARG A 12 3.65 -1.44 -2.58
CA ARG A 12 4.65 -2.28 -3.26
C ARG A 12 5.18 -1.61 -4.52
N VAL A 13 4.29 -1.11 -5.39
CA VAL A 13 4.69 -0.44 -6.64
C VAL A 13 5.45 0.86 -6.35
N ALA A 14 5.05 1.62 -5.33
CA ALA A 14 5.76 2.82 -4.90
C ALA A 14 7.17 2.53 -4.36
N ALA A 15 7.38 1.35 -3.77
CA ALA A 15 8.70 0.86 -3.39
C ALA A 15 9.53 0.35 -4.58
N GLY A 16 8.98 0.39 -5.81
CA GLY A 16 9.67 -0.06 -7.03
C GLY A 16 9.73 -1.58 -7.17
N LEU A 17 8.96 -2.33 -6.39
CA LEU A 17 9.01 -3.80 -6.39
C LEU A 17 7.93 -4.38 -7.31
N SER A 18 8.30 -5.36 -8.13
CA SER A 18 7.36 -6.24 -8.81
C SER A 18 6.80 -7.29 -7.84
N ILE A 19 5.74 -7.98 -8.27
CA ILE A 19 5.20 -9.11 -7.50
C ILE A 19 6.21 -10.27 -7.39
N ILE A 20 7.07 -10.43 -8.41
CA ILE A 20 8.11 -11.45 -8.46
C ILE A 20 9.20 -11.13 -7.43
N ASP A 21 9.58 -9.85 -7.29
CA ASP A 21 10.56 -9.42 -6.29
C ASP A 21 10.05 -9.70 -4.89
N VAL A 22 8.78 -9.39 -4.61
CA VAL A 22 8.19 -9.68 -3.29
C VAL A 22 8.09 -11.19 -3.04
N ALA A 23 7.72 -11.99 -4.05
CA ALA A 23 7.68 -13.44 -3.91
C ALA A 23 9.06 -14.05 -3.61
N ALA A 24 10.14 -13.46 -4.15
CA ALA A 24 11.51 -13.88 -3.88
C ALA A 24 11.96 -13.50 -2.46
N LEU A 25 11.52 -12.36 -1.95
CA LEU A 25 11.95 -11.80 -0.65
C LEU A 25 11.09 -12.30 0.54
N VAL A 26 9.82 -12.60 0.32
CA VAL A 26 8.89 -12.93 1.40
C VAL A 26 9.16 -14.33 1.96
N ASN A 27 9.29 -14.41 3.28
CA ASN A 27 9.37 -15.67 4.00
C ASN A 27 7.96 -16.09 4.44
N THR A 28 7.51 -17.27 4.00
CA THR A 28 6.20 -17.83 4.38
C THR A 28 6.40 -19.05 5.28
N SER A 29 5.46 -19.27 6.19
CA SER A 29 5.34 -20.50 6.99
C SER A 29 3.93 -21.07 6.83
N PRO A 30 3.75 -22.27 6.24
CA PRO A 30 4.77 -23.12 5.65
C PRO A 30 5.46 -22.49 4.42
N ARG A 31 6.63 -23.01 4.05
CA ARG A 31 7.37 -22.53 2.88
C ARG A 31 6.58 -22.85 1.60
N LEU A 32 6.19 -21.82 0.87
CA LEU A 32 5.55 -21.93 -0.43
C LEU A 32 6.60 -21.89 -1.54
N GLY A 33 6.31 -22.56 -2.67
CA GLY A 33 7.10 -22.41 -3.90
C GLY A 33 6.95 -21.01 -4.49
N GLY A 34 7.89 -20.58 -5.35
CA GLY A 34 7.88 -19.23 -5.92
C GLY A 34 6.60 -18.89 -6.71
N ILE A 35 6.10 -19.83 -7.51
CA ILE A 35 4.85 -19.67 -8.28
C ILE A 35 3.66 -19.50 -7.32
N ASP A 36 3.61 -20.30 -6.25
CA ASP A 36 2.55 -20.22 -5.24
C ASP A 36 2.58 -18.89 -4.49
N LYS A 37 3.77 -18.34 -4.21
CA LYS A 37 3.93 -17.02 -3.58
C LYS A 37 3.43 -15.90 -4.48
N VAL A 38 3.74 -15.92 -5.78
CA VAL A 38 3.24 -14.91 -6.72
C VAL A 38 1.72 -14.94 -6.76
N ALA A 39 1.11 -16.12 -6.93
CA ALA A 39 -0.34 -16.26 -6.94
C ALA A 39 -0.98 -15.84 -5.61
N TRP A 40 -0.32 -16.15 -4.50
CA TRP A 40 -0.76 -15.75 -3.16
C TRP A 40 -0.75 -14.23 -2.97
N ILE A 41 0.33 -13.54 -3.36
CA ILE A 41 0.41 -12.07 -3.28
C ILE A 41 -0.62 -11.42 -4.21
N ASP A 42 -0.82 -11.93 -5.42
CA ASP A 42 -1.81 -11.40 -6.37
C ASP A 42 -3.24 -11.48 -5.80
N ARG A 43 -3.56 -12.59 -5.13
CA ARG A 43 -4.85 -12.77 -4.44
C ARG A 43 -5.00 -11.84 -3.24
N ILE A 44 -3.94 -11.54 -2.51
CA ILE A 44 -3.97 -10.55 -1.42
C ILE A 44 -4.25 -9.16 -1.99
N GLU A 45 -3.54 -8.76 -3.04
CA GLU A 45 -3.69 -7.44 -3.67
C GLU A 45 -5.06 -7.23 -4.33
N LYS A 46 -5.73 -8.33 -4.71
CA LYS A 46 -7.11 -8.35 -5.21
C LYS A 46 -8.17 -8.53 -4.12
N ASP A 47 -7.78 -8.50 -2.84
CA ASP A 47 -8.68 -8.70 -1.69
C ASP A 47 -9.41 -10.06 -1.67
N ILE A 48 -8.87 -11.07 -2.38
CA ILE A 48 -9.39 -12.44 -2.47
C ILE A 48 -8.87 -13.30 -1.31
N ALA A 49 -7.61 -13.12 -0.92
CA ALA A 49 -7.02 -13.83 0.21
C ALA A 49 -7.19 -13.02 1.51
N ALA A 50 -7.35 -13.72 2.63
CA ALA A 50 -7.42 -13.09 3.94
C ALA A 50 -6.04 -12.55 4.37
N LEU A 51 -6.05 -11.40 5.04
CA LEU A 51 -4.87 -10.80 5.67
C LEU A 51 -4.83 -11.20 7.14
N SER A 52 -4.06 -12.23 7.48
CA SER A 52 -3.76 -12.56 8.87
C SER A 52 -2.61 -11.68 9.40
N PRO A 53 -2.42 -11.57 10.73
CA PRO A 53 -1.28 -10.87 11.31
C PRO A 53 0.08 -11.36 10.78
N ASP A 54 0.22 -12.67 10.55
CA ASP A 54 1.45 -13.26 10.00
C ASP A 54 1.70 -12.83 8.55
N VAL A 55 0.63 -12.75 7.74
CA VAL A 55 0.73 -12.22 6.36
C VAL A 55 1.17 -10.77 6.39
N VAL A 56 0.56 -9.96 7.27
CA VAL A 56 0.92 -8.54 7.41
C VAL A 56 2.37 -8.38 7.85
N ALA A 57 2.83 -9.20 8.81
CA ALA A 57 4.22 -9.20 9.25
C ALA A 57 5.17 -9.56 8.10
N ALA A 58 4.91 -10.67 7.40
CA ALA A 58 5.74 -11.15 6.31
C ALA A 58 5.86 -10.13 5.16
N LEU A 59 4.77 -9.44 4.80
CA LEU A 59 4.82 -8.39 3.78
C LEU A 59 5.59 -7.15 4.27
N SER A 60 5.43 -6.78 5.55
CA SER A 60 6.09 -5.60 6.11
C SER A 60 7.61 -5.73 6.22
N ASP A 61 8.12 -6.96 6.23
CA ASP A 61 9.57 -7.24 6.18
C ASP A 61 10.17 -6.97 4.79
N VAL A 62 9.33 -6.97 3.74
CA VAL A 62 9.79 -6.83 2.34
C VAL A 62 9.64 -5.40 1.84
N PHE A 63 8.51 -4.74 2.15
CA PHE A 63 8.28 -3.36 1.75
C PHE A 63 7.48 -2.61 2.80
N ARG A 64 7.65 -1.29 2.83
CA ARG A 64 7.04 -0.45 3.84
C ARG A 64 5.58 -0.12 3.54
N PHE A 65 4.75 -0.25 4.56
CA PHE A 65 3.40 0.27 4.60
C PHE A 65 2.99 0.47 6.06
N SER A 66 2.01 1.33 6.29
CA SER A 66 1.44 1.59 7.62
C SER A 66 0.45 0.49 7.99
N ARG A 67 0.80 -0.31 9.01
CA ARG A 67 -0.09 -1.33 9.58
C ARG A 67 -1.40 -0.72 10.10
N ARG A 68 -1.31 0.47 10.71
CA ARG A 68 -2.49 1.22 11.19
C ARG A 68 -3.44 1.59 10.05
N VAL A 69 -2.91 2.08 8.93
CA VAL A 69 -3.74 2.38 7.74
C VAL A 69 -4.37 1.10 7.21
N LEU A 70 -3.61 0.00 7.11
CA LEU A 70 -4.13 -1.28 6.65
C LEU A 70 -5.28 -1.78 7.54
N GLU A 71 -5.11 -1.73 8.87
CA GLU A 71 -6.14 -2.10 9.86
C GLU A 71 -7.40 -1.24 9.73
N GLN A 72 -7.25 0.08 9.53
CA GLN A 72 -8.40 0.96 9.27
C GLN A 72 -9.13 0.55 7.98
N LEU A 73 -8.41 0.24 6.91
CA LEU A 73 -9.01 -0.19 5.64
C LEU A 73 -9.72 -1.55 5.76
N ILE A 74 -9.14 -2.49 6.51
CA ILE A 74 -9.78 -3.77 6.84
C ILE A 74 -11.07 -3.52 7.63
N THR A 75 -11.01 -2.67 8.65
CA THR A 75 -12.17 -2.31 9.49
C THR A 75 -13.28 -1.68 8.65
N ILE A 76 -12.95 -0.72 7.79
CA ILE A 76 -13.91 -0.06 6.90
C ILE A 76 -14.50 -1.07 5.90
N ARG A 77 -13.69 -1.97 5.33
CA ARG A 77 -14.19 -3.00 4.42
C ARG A 77 -15.19 -3.94 5.11
N SER A 78 -14.92 -4.33 6.35
CA SER A 78 -15.75 -5.28 7.09
C SER A 78 -17.02 -4.66 7.68
N TYR A 79 -16.96 -3.41 8.13
CA TYR A 79 -18.02 -2.79 8.95
C TYR A 79 -18.54 -1.47 8.39
N GLY A 80 -18.01 -1.00 7.27
CA GLY A 80 -18.38 0.27 6.62
C GLY A 80 -17.60 1.49 7.11
N PRO A 81 -17.73 2.65 6.43
CA PRO A 81 -16.94 3.85 6.71
C PRO A 81 -17.10 4.43 8.12
N SER A 82 -18.27 4.23 8.74
CA SER A 82 -18.59 4.72 10.09
C SER A 82 -17.90 3.91 11.21
N ALA A 83 -17.27 2.78 10.87
CA ALA A 83 -16.57 1.93 11.83
C ALA A 83 -15.20 2.51 12.28
N VAL A 84 -14.74 3.57 11.64
CA VAL A 84 -13.55 4.32 12.06
C VAL A 84 -13.92 5.78 12.31
N GLN A 85 -13.26 6.41 13.28
CA GLN A 85 -13.53 7.81 13.62
C GLN A 85 -13.13 8.76 12.46
N HIS A 86 -12.00 8.48 11.82
CA HIS A 86 -11.52 9.23 10.66
C HIS A 86 -10.92 8.27 9.63
N ALA A 87 -11.43 8.31 8.40
CA ALA A 87 -10.83 7.57 7.29
C ALA A 87 -9.44 8.15 6.97
N PRO A 88 -8.45 7.30 6.65
CA PRO A 88 -7.15 7.80 6.22
C PRO A 88 -7.28 8.54 4.88
N GLN A 89 -6.63 9.68 4.75
CA GLN A 89 -6.43 10.35 3.47
C GLN A 89 -5.31 9.60 2.76
N LEU A 90 -5.59 9.05 1.58
CA LEU A 90 -4.66 8.18 0.85
C LEU A 90 -4.42 8.69 -0.56
N CYS A 91 -3.15 8.74 -0.97
CA CYS A 91 -2.82 9.05 -2.34
C CYS A 91 -3.23 7.89 -3.26
N LEU A 92 -4.06 8.14 -4.27
CA LEU A 92 -4.55 7.10 -5.20
C LEU A 92 -3.43 6.51 -6.09
N ILE A 93 -2.27 7.16 -6.14
CA ILE A 93 -1.13 6.76 -6.98
C ILE A 93 -0.17 5.85 -6.23
N CYS A 94 0.26 6.22 -5.03
CA CYS A 94 1.31 5.50 -4.29
C CYS A 94 0.90 5.04 -2.88
N GLY A 95 -0.33 5.33 -2.46
CA GLY A 95 -0.88 4.88 -1.19
C GLY A 95 -0.28 5.51 0.07
N CYS A 96 0.60 6.52 -0.01
CA CYS A 96 1.01 7.23 1.21
C CYS A 96 -0.19 7.92 1.87
N SER A 97 -0.06 8.18 3.16
CA SER A 97 -1.11 8.79 3.97
C SER A 97 -0.64 10.08 4.63
N GLN A 98 -1.56 10.79 5.28
CA GLN A 98 -1.20 11.97 6.07
C GLN A 98 -0.23 11.64 7.21
N ASN A 99 -0.12 10.36 7.62
CA ASN A 99 0.72 9.89 8.71
C ASN A 99 1.90 9.00 8.24
N ASP A 100 2.05 8.76 6.93
CA ASP A 100 3.09 7.87 6.38
C ASP A 100 3.56 8.40 5.02
N ALA A 101 4.79 8.93 4.96
CA ALA A 101 5.38 9.49 3.75
C ALA A 101 5.58 8.43 2.64
N CYS A 102 5.66 8.92 1.41
CA CYS A 102 5.77 8.02 0.25
C CYS A 102 7.15 7.35 0.13
N PHE A 103 8.22 7.93 0.70
CA PHE A 103 9.59 7.42 0.55
C PHE A 103 10.35 7.17 1.86
N THR A 104 10.12 7.96 2.92
CA THR A 104 10.95 7.93 4.13
C THR A 104 10.28 7.31 5.35
N GLY A 105 8.95 7.12 5.35
CA GLY A 105 8.19 6.47 6.45
C GLY A 105 8.19 7.19 7.81
N GLU A 106 9.00 8.23 7.99
CA GLU A 106 9.17 8.96 9.26
C GLU A 106 8.57 10.38 9.23
N ALA A 107 8.02 10.79 8.08
CA ALA A 107 7.41 12.10 7.89
C ALA A 107 5.96 11.98 7.42
N THR A 108 5.18 13.03 7.63
CA THR A 108 3.85 13.19 7.03
C THR A 108 3.99 13.47 5.54
N CYS A 109 3.12 12.90 4.71
CA CYS A 109 3.12 13.25 3.30
C CYS A 109 2.51 14.65 3.08
N GLY A 110 3.09 15.43 2.15
CA GLY A 110 2.47 16.64 1.64
C GLY A 110 1.40 16.32 0.60
N TRP A 111 0.36 17.13 0.51
CA TRP A 111 -0.79 16.94 -0.37
C TRP A 111 -0.89 18.04 -1.43
N ALA A 112 -1.13 17.64 -2.67
CA ALA A 112 -1.41 18.54 -3.79
C ALA A 112 -2.92 18.66 -4.06
N SER A 113 -3.68 17.62 -3.75
CA SER A 113 -5.14 17.57 -3.75
C SER A 113 -5.63 16.63 -2.64
N ASP A 114 -6.94 16.44 -2.53
CA ASP A 114 -7.57 15.53 -1.56
C ASP A 114 -7.06 14.08 -1.67
N ASP A 115 -6.64 13.67 -2.87
CA ASP A 115 -6.37 12.28 -3.23
C ASP A 115 -4.99 12.08 -3.91
N VAL A 116 -4.19 13.14 -4.04
CA VAL A 116 -2.85 13.10 -4.65
C VAL A 116 -1.82 13.79 -3.76
N CYS A 117 -0.74 13.09 -3.43
CA CYS A 117 0.38 13.67 -2.71
C CYS A 117 1.27 14.53 -3.62
N THR A 118 2.01 15.46 -3.03
CA THR A 118 2.95 16.33 -3.78
C THR A 118 4.04 15.55 -4.52
N ALA A 119 4.40 14.36 -4.05
CA ALA A 119 5.36 13.48 -4.73
C ALA A 119 4.80 12.87 -6.02
N CYS A 120 3.49 12.62 -6.07
CA CYS A 120 2.82 12.02 -7.23
C CYS A 120 2.06 13.03 -8.09
N ALA A 121 1.93 14.27 -7.63
CA ALA A 121 1.40 15.35 -8.44
C ALA A 121 2.23 15.49 -9.73
N PRO A 122 1.60 15.69 -10.89
CA PRO A 122 2.32 15.93 -12.12
C PRO A 122 3.23 17.14 -11.90
N LYS A 123 4.54 16.94 -12.05
CA LYS A 123 5.47 18.07 -12.14
C LYS A 123 5.08 18.79 -13.42
N SER A 124 4.47 19.96 -13.31
CA SER A 124 4.29 20.83 -14.46
C SER A 124 5.67 21.01 -15.08
N LEU A 125 5.86 20.43 -16.27
CA LEU A 125 7.01 20.72 -17.10
C LEU A 125 6.90 22.21 -17.42
N SER A 126 7.70 23.04 -16.75
CA SER A 126 7.99 24.38 -17.22
C SER A 126 8.67 24.25 -18.58
N ILE A 127 7.86 24.18 -19.64
CA ILE A 127 8.31 24.48 -20.98
C ILE A 127 8.62 25.98 -20.93
N LYS A 128 9.90 26.33 -20.74
CA LYS A 128 10.39 27.65 -21.10
C LYS A 128 10.29 27.73 -22.62
N GLU A 129 9.26 28.38 -23.12
CA GLU A 129 9.28 28.91 -24.48
C GLU A 129 10.47 29.89 -24.56
N SER A 130 11.39 29.63 -25.48
CA SER A 130 12.46 30.54 -25.92
C SER A 130 12.20 30.92 -27.36
#